data_AF-A0A381IDF8-F1
#
_entry.id   AF-A0A381IDF8-F1
#
_cell.length_a   1.000
_cell.length_b   1.000
_cell.length_c   1.000
_cell.angle_alpha   90.00
_cell.angle_beta   90.00
_cell.angle_gamma   90.00
#
_symmetry.space_group_name_H-M   'P 1'
#
loop_
_entity.id
_entity.type
_entity.pdbx_description
1 polymer ?
#
loop_
_entity_poly.entity_id
_entity_poly.type
_entity_poly.pdbx_seq_one_letter_code
_entity_poly.pdbx_strand_id
1 'polypeptide(L)'
;MLGITELTYTALIAFLIVIIIGPIFIPMLRKFKFGQTVRDDGPQTHLAKNGTPTMGGIIMIVAILITGLTRVKVSHDMAVGLICIAGFGFIGFLDDFIKIKLKRSLGLKAYQKIILQLHYLFMLLFISIHHHQVLHNL
;
A
#
# COMPACT_ATOMS: atom_id res chain seq x y z
N MET A 1 -4.50 -21.93 15.03
CA MET A 1 -5.22 -20.63 15.07
C MET A 1 -4.34 -19.65 15.83
N LEU A 2 -4.18 -18.42 15.36
CA LEU A 2 -3.42 -17.39 16.09
C LEU A 2 -4.10 -17.11 17.43
N GLY A 3 -3.34 -17.18 18.52
CA GLY A 3 -3.83 -16.75 19.83
C GLY A 3 -3.98 -15.23 19.88
N ILE A 4 -4.84 -14.73 20.75
CA ILE A 4 -5.05 -13.28 20.97
C ILE A 4 -3.70 -12.60 21.30
N THR A 5 -2.84 -13.26 22.07
CA THR A 5 -1.50 -12.77 22.43
C THR A 5 -0.60 -12.52 21.22
N GLU A 6 -0.57 -13.46 20.26
CA GLU A 6 0.24 -13.31 19.04
C GLU A 6 -0.28 -12.18 18.15
N LEU A 7 -1.60 -12.02 18.08
CA LEU A 7 -2.21 -10.91 17.35
C LEU A 7 -1.84 -9.56 17.99
N THR A 8 -1.95 -9.46 19.32
CA THR A 8 -1.56 -8.25 20.07
C THR A 8 -0.09 -7.91 19.83
N TYR A 9 0.80 -8.89 19.91
CA TYR A 9 2.22 -8.63 19.67
C TYR A 9 2.52 -8.23 18.22
N THR A 10 1.86 -8.85 17.25
CA THR A 10 2.02 -8.50 15.83
C THR A 10 1.57 -7.06 15.57
N ALA A 11 0.42 -6.65 16.15
CA ALA A 11 -0.07 -5.28 16.05
C ALA A 11 0.86 -4.26 16.73
N LEU A 12 1.37 -4.57 17.92
CA LEU A 12 2.31 -3.71 18.64
C LEU A 12 3.63 -3.52 17.86
N ILE A 13 4.17 -4.59 17.28
CA ILE A 13 5.39 -4.50 16.47
C ILE A 13 5.13 -3.67 15.21
N ALA A 14 4.01 -3.88 14.52
CA ALA A 14 3.65 -3.09 13.34
C ALA A 14 3.55 -1.61 13.68
N PHE A 15 2.92 -1.29 14.82
CA PHE A 15 2.80 0.07 15.34
C PHE A 15 4.17 0.71 15.64
N LEU A 16 5.06 -0.03 16.32
CA LEU A 16 6.41 0.45 16.63
C LEU A 16 7.23 0.70 15.35
N ILE A 17 7.14 -0.18 14.36
CA ILE A 17 7.79 -0.01 13.05
C ILE A 17 7.34 1.31 12.41
N VAL A 18 6.04 1.58 12.38
CA VAL A 18 5.49 2.81 11.77
C VAL A 18 5.95 4.06 12.54
N ILE A 19 5.96 4.02 13.88
CA ILE A 19 6.42 5.16 14.70
C ILE A 19 7.91 5.45 14.50
N ILE A 20 8.75 4.42 14.36
CA ILE A 20 10.19 4.59 14.19
C ILE A 20 10.53 5.06 12.77
N ILE A 21 9.91 4.45 11.75
CA ILE A 21 10.17 4.76 10.34
C ILE A 21 9.55 6.09 9.93
N GLY A 22 8.36 6.42 10.45
CA GLY A 22 7.62 7.65 10.18
C GLY A 22 8.47 8.93 10.16
N PRO A 23 9.14 9.32 11.26
CA PRO A 23 9.93 10.55 11.33
C PRO A 23 11.14 10.58 10.39
N ILE A 24 11.62 9.43 9.91
CA ILE A 24 12.71 9.34 8.93
C ILE A 24 12.15 9.47 7.51
N PHE A 25 11.01 8.82 7.25
CA PHE A 25 10.42 8.71 5.92
C PHE A 25 9.63 9.96 5.50
N ILE A 26 8.94 10.61 6.44
CA ILE A 26 8.18 11.85 6.22
C ILE A 26 9.05 13.00 5.67
N PRO A 27 10.21 13.36 6.27
CA PRO A 27 11.06 14.41 5.73
C PRO A 27 11.70 14.03 4.40
N MET A 28 11.97 12.74 4.15
CA MET A 28 12.41 12.25 2.85
C MET A 28 11.34 12.50 1.79
N LEU A 29 10.08 12.15 2.06
CA LEU A 29 8.97 12.42 1.14
C LEU A 29 8.80 13.94 0.88
N ARG A 30 8.96 14.77 1.92
CA ARG A 30 8.93 16.23 1.77
C ARG A 30 10.06 16.75 0.87
N LYS A 31 11.28 16.18 0.96
CA LYS A 31 12.43 16.54 0.10
C LYS A 31 12.22 16.19 -1.37
N PHE A 32 11.56 15.08 -1.67
CA PHE A 32 11.24 14.67 -3.04
C PHE A 32 10.12 15.50 -3.69
N LYS A 33 9.67 16.59 -3.06
CA LYS A 33 8.55 17.43 -3.51
C LYS A 33 7.26 16.61 -3.75
N PHE A 34 7.04 15.57 -2.94
CA PHE A 34 5.75 14.87 -2.82
C PHE A 34 4.69 15.72 -2.08
N GLY A 35 4.73 17.04 -2.25
CA GLY A 35 3.70 17.94 -1.75
C GLY A 35 2.61 18.06 -2.80
N GLN A 36 1.34 17.97 -2.40
CA GLN A 36 0.22 18.23 -3.30
C GLN A 36 0.38 19.62 -3.94
N THR A 37 0.45 19.69 -5.27
CA THR A 37 0.13 20.92 -6.01
C THR A 37 -1.36 21.18 -5.81
N VAL A 38 -1.69 22.16 -4.97
CA VAL A 38 -3.07 22.59 -4.76
C VAL A 38 -3.64 23.10 -6.07
N ARG A 39 -4.87 22.69 -6.37
CA ARG A 39 -5.63 23.16 -7.52
C ARG A 39 -5.97 24.64 -7.33
N ASP A 40 -5.71 25.47 -8.33
CA ASP A 40 -5.99 26.92 -8.29
C ASP A 40 -7.50 27.23 -8.19
N ASP A 41 -8.36 26.24 -8.41
CA ASP A 41 -9.83 26.30 -8.44
C ASP A 41 -10.52 26.02 -7.08
N GLY A 42 -9.80 26.00 -5.95
CA GLY A 42 -10.34 25.70 -4.60
C GLY A 42 -10.39 26.90 -3.62
N PRO A 43 -11.24 26.84 -2.55
CA PRO A 43 -11.29 27.90 -1.51
C PRO A 43 -9.93 28.08 -0.81
N GLN A 44 -9.55 29.32 -0.45
CA GLN A 44 -8.24 29.64 0.12
C GLN A 44 -7.86 28.85 1.40
N THR A 45 -8.83 28.33 2.15
CA THR A 45 -8.60 27.42 3.30
C THR A 45 -7.94 26.09 2.90
N HIS A 46 -8.02 25.67 1.63
CA HIS A 46 -7.34 24.48 1.11
C HIS A 46 -5.84 24.69 0.83
N LEU A 47 -5.35 25.93 0.85
CA LEU A 47 -3.91 26.23 0.73
C LEU A 47 -3.12 25.78 1.98
N ALA A 48 -3.77 25.58 3.12
CA ALA A 48 -3.13 25.13 4.37
C ALA A 48 -2.68 23.66 4.33
N LYS A 49 -3.17 22.86 3.37
CA LYS A 49 -2.70 21.47 3.15
C LYS A 49 -1.50 21.38 2.21
N ASN A 50 -1.02 22.51 1.67
CA ASN A 50 0.20 22.54 0.87
C ASN A 50 1.38 21.96 1.65
N GLY A 51 2.06 20.98 1.07
CA GLY A 51 3.28 20.41 1.63
C GLY A 51 3.10 19.31 2.67
N THR A 52 1.88 18.81 2.90
CA THR A 52 1.70 17.50 3.55
C THR A 52 2.17 16.41 2.57
N PRO A 53 3.17 15.59 2.93
CA PRO A 53 3.69 14.57 2.02
C PRO A 53 2.61 13.55 1.69
N THR A 54 2.37 13.34 0.41
CA THR A 54 1.56 12.22 -0.09
C THR A 54 2.41 10.94 -0.09
N MET A 55 1.77 9.76 -0.13
CA MET A 55 2.39 8.42 -0.07
C MET A 55 2.75 7.83 1.31
N GLY A 56 2.20 8.34 2.42
CA GLY A 56 2.40 7.73 3.75
C GLY A 56 1.97 6.25 3.85
N GLY A 57 1.07 5.79 2.98
CA GLY A 57 0.61 4.40 2.91
C GLY A 57 1.72 3.37 2.61
N ILE A 58 2.85 3.79 2.01
CA ILE A 58 3.99 2.90 1.78
C ILE A 58 4.53 2.35 3.10
N ILE A 59 4.63 3.21 4.12
CA ILE A 59 5.15 2.82 5.45
C ILE A 59 4.24 1.75 6.07
N MET A 60 2.93 1.90 5.89
CA MET A 60 1.94 0.93 6.37
C MET A 60 2.10 -0.41 5.67
N ILE A 61 2.24 -0.42 4.34
CA ILE A 61 2.43 -1.66 3.56
C ILE A 61 3.73 -2.35 3.98
N VAL A 62 4.83 -1.61 4.12
CA VAL A 62 6.11 -2.16 4.58
C VAL A 62 5.98 -2.77 5.98
N ALA A 63 5.32 -2.07 6.92
CA ALA A 63 5.10 -2.61 8.26
C ALA A 63 4.26 -3.90 8.24
N ILE A 64 3.21 -3.94 7.42
CA ILE A 64 2.35 -5.14 7.26
C ILE A 64 3.14 -6.30 6.65
N LEU A 65 3.96 -6.06 5.62
CA LEU A 65 4.75 -7.10 4.98
C LEU A 65 5.81 -7.66 5.93
N ILE A 66 6.55 -6.79 6.64
CA ILE A 66 7.57 -7.22 7.61
C ILE A 66 6.93 -8.03 8.74
N THR A 67 5.85 -7.54 9.35
CA THR A 67 5.21 -8.24 10.46
C THR A 67 4.51 -9.52 10.01
N GLY A 68 3.85 -9.51 8.86
CA GLY A 68 3.25 -10.70 8.27
C GLY A 68 4.28 -11.79 7.98
N LEU A 69 5.41 -11.46 7.36
CA LEU A 69 6.43 -12.45 6.98
C LEU A 69 7.24 -13.00 8.16
N THR A 70 7.39 -12.24 9.25
CA THR A 70 8.27 -12.60 10.38
C THR A 70 7.56 -13.33 11.52
N ARG A 71 6.27 -13.07 11.76
CA ARG A 71 5.58 -13.57 12.96
C ARG A 71 4.93 -14.93 12.80
N VAL A 72 4.55 -15.32 11.59
CA VAL A 72 3.74 -16.52 11.37
C VAL A 72 4.33 -17.34 10.24
N LYS A 73 4.26 -18.67 10.35
CA LYS A 73 4.47 -19.55 9.20
C LYS A 73 3.51 -19.11 8.10
N VAL A 74 4.06 -18.60 7.01
CA VAL A 74 3.28 -18.06 5.91
C VAL A 74 2.47 -19.20 5.29
N SER A 75 1.18 -19.25 5.62
CA SER A 75 0.23 -20.16 4.95
C SER A 75 -0.03 -19.66 3.54
N HIS A 76 -0.54 -20.54 2.67
CA HIS A 76 -0.94 -20.16 1.32
C HIS A 76 -1.89 -18.96 1.31
N ASP A 77 -2.95 -18.99 2.13
CA ASP A 77 -3.93 -17.90 2.20
C ASP A 77 -3.33 -16.60 2.71
N MET A 78 -2.38 -16.69 3.64
CA MET A 78 -1.65 -15.54 4.13
C MET A 78 -0.70 -14.98 3.06
N ALA A 79 -0.03 -15.83 2.28
CA ALA A 79 0.79 -15.41 1.15
C ALA A 79 -0.06 -14.68 0.11
N VAL A 80 -1.22 -15.23 -0.27
CA VAL A 80 -2.17 -14.59 -1.20
C VAL A 80 -2.61 -13.23 -0.67
N GLY A 81 -2.95 -13.13 0.62
CA GLY A 81 -3.31 -11.87 1.28
C GLY A 81 -2.19 -10.83 1.26
N LEU A 82 -0.95 -11.23 1.60
CA LEU A 82 0.21 -10.34 1.58
C LEU A 82 0.56 -9.86 0.17
N ILE A 83 0.49 -10.76 -0.83
CA ILE A 83 0.70 -10.42 -2.25
C ILE A 83 -0.37 -9.43 -2.70
N CYS A 84 -1.64 -9.67 -2.33
CA CYS A 84 -2.76 -8.78 -2.65
C CYS A 84 -2.52 -7.36 -2.11
N ILE A 85 -2.16 -7.24 -0.82
CA ILE A 85 -1.84 -5.95 -0.19
C ILE A 85 -0.67 -5.27 -0.91
N ALA A 86 0.39 -6.02 -1.23
CA ALA A 86 1.55 -5.50 -1.94
C ALA A 86 1.17 -4.98 -3.34
N GLY A 87 0.37 -5.72 -4.10
CA GLY A 87 0.00 -5.34 -5.47
C GLY A 87 -0.95 -4.15 -5.55
N PHE A 88 -2.01 -4.13 -4.72
CA PHE A 88 -2.88 -2.94 -4.64
C PHE A 88 -2.12 -1.73 -4.10
N GLY A 89 -1.22 -1.96 -3.14
CA GLY A 89 -0.28 -0.95 -2.65
C GLY A 89 0.60 -0.39 -3.76
N PHE A 90 1.14 -1.25 -4.62
CA PHE A 90 1.96 -0.85 -5.76
C PHE A 90 1.17 -0.05 -6.80
N ILE A 91 -0.07 -0.44 -7.11
CA ILE A 91 -0.95 0.32 -8.01
C ILE A 91 -1.23 1.71 -7.43
N GLY A 92 -1.51 1.80 -6.13
CA GLY A 92 -1.70 3.08 -5.44
C GLY A 92 -0.44 3.95 -5.45
N PHE A 93 0.73 3.33 -5.22
CA PHE A 93 2.03 3.98 -5.31
C PHE A 93 2.28 4.53 -6.71
N LEU A 94 1.98 3.76 -7.76
CA LEU A 94 2.15 4.20 -9.14
C LEU A 94 1.23 5.39 -9.48
N ASP A 95 -0.01 5.37 -9.01
CA ASP A 95 -0.96 6.48 -9.15
C ASP A 95 -0.44 7.77 -8.53
N ASP A 96 0.04 7.68 -7.30
CA ASP A 96 0.63 8.83 -6.63
C ASP A 96 1.95 9.25 -7.30
N PHE A 97 2.80 8.31 -7.72
CA PHE A 97 4.07 8.63 -8.38
C PHE A 97 3.85 9.43 -9.67
N ILE A 98 2.84 9.05 -10.45
CA ILE A 98 2.47 9.75 -11.69
C ILE A 98 1.95 11.16 -11.41
N LYS A 99 1.14 11.38 -10.35
CA LYS A 99 0.69 12.73 -9.95
C LYS A 99 1.87 13.66 -9.73
N ILE A 100 2.90 13.17 -9.04
CA ILE A 100 4.07 13.96 -8.70
C ILE A 100 5.01 14.15 -9.89
N LYS A 101 5.28 13.10 -10.66
CA LYS A 101 6.13 13.20 -11.86
C LYS A 101 5.55 14.17 -12.90
N LEU A 102 4.22 14.14 -13.09
CA LEU A 102 3.52 15.00 -14.05
C LEU A 102 3.10 16.35 -13.45
N LYS A 103 3.41 16.64 -12.17
CA LYS A 103 3.07 17.88 -11.46
C LYS A 103 1.61 18.33 -11.66
N ARG A 104 0.69 17.39 -11.65
CA ARG A 104 -0.74 17.65 -11.86
C ARG A 104 -1.55 16.91 -10.80
N SER A 105 -2.70 17.47 -10.43
CA SER A 105 -3.60 16.86 -9.43
C SER A 105 -4.22 15.53 -9.89
N LEU A 106 -4.20 15.24 -11.20
CA LEU A 106 -4.74 14.04 -11.82
C LEU A 106 -3.67 12.95 -11.96
N GLY A 107 -3.88 11.80 -11.33
CA GLY A 107 -2.99 10.64 -11.45
C GLY A 107 -3.20 9.83 -12.73
N LEU A 108 -3.30 8.51 -12.58
CA LEU A 108 -3.85 7.67 -13.65
C LEU A 108 -5.27 8.13 -13.96
N LYS A 109 -5.68 8.01 -15.23
CA LYS A 109 -7.08 8.21 -15.58
C LYS A 109 -7.93 7.15 -14.87
N ALA A 110 -9.15 7.51 -14.44
CA ALA A 110 -10.00 6.63 -13.65
C ALA A 110 -10.16 5.23 -14.29
N TYR A 111 -10.36 5.16 -15.61
CA TYR A 111 -10.45 3.89 -16.32
C TYR A 111 -9.15 3.08 -16.29
N GLN A 112 -7.97 3.73 -16.40
CA GLN A 112 -6.68 3.03 -16.34
C GLN A 112 -6.46 2.40 -14.96
N LYS A 113 -6.84 3.11 -13.89
CA LYS A 113 -6.74 2.63 -12.52
C LYS A 113 -7.66 1.43 -12.29
N ILE A 114 -8.92 1.51 -12.73
CA ILE A 114 -9.89 0.42 -12.60
C ILE A 114 -9.45 -0.80 -13.42
N ILE A 115 -9.02 -0.61 -14.67
CA ILE A 115 -8.53 -1.72 -15.52
C ILE A 115 -7.33 -2.41 -14.85
N LEU A 116 -6.37 -1.65 -14.31
CA LEU A 116 -5.20 -2.22 -13.66
C LEU A 116 -5.58 -2.99 -12.38
N GLN A 117 -6.50 -2.47 -11.58
CA GLN A 117 -7.00 -3.13 -10.38
C GLN A 117 -7.77 -4.41 -10.71
N LEU A 118 -8.66 -4.38 -11.71
CA LEU A 118 -9.40 -5.55 -12.15
C LEU A 118 -8.48 -6.60 -12.76
N HIS A 119 -7.56 -6.21 -13.63
CA HIS A 119 -6.59 -7.11 -14.23
C HIS A 119 -5.74 -7.82 -13.16
N TYR A 120 -5.26 -7.06 -12.18
CA TYR A 120 -4.49 -7.61 -11.06
C TYR A 120 -5.32 -8.59 -10.22
N LEU A 121 -6.58 -8.25 -9.92
CA LEU A 121 -7.49 -9.11 -9.18
C LEU A 121 -7.74 -10.44 -9.92
N PHE A 122 -8.05 -10.38 -11.23
CA PHE A 122 -8.28 -11.58 -12.03
C PHE A 122 -7.02 -12.46 -12.13
N MET A 123 -5.85 -11.85 -12.31
CA MET A 123 -4.57 -12.56 -12.31
C MET A 123 -4.34 -13.29 -10.97
N LEU A 124 -4.55 -12.61 -9.84
CA LEU A 124 -4.34 -13.20 -8.51
C LEU A 124 -5.33 -14.35 -8.24
N LEU A 125 -6.61 -14.15 -8.61
CA LEU A 125 -7.64 -15.18 -8.49
C LEU A 125 -7.29 -16.43 -9.30
N PHE A 126 -6.86 -16.25 -10.55
CA PHE A 126 -6.46 -17.34 -11.42
C PHE A 126 -5.31 -18.16 -10.81
N ILE A 127 -4.27 -17.49 -10.31
CA ILE A 127 -3.12 -18.14 -9.65
C ILE A 127 -3.59 -18.91 -8.40
N SER A 128 -4.44 -18.29 -7.57
CA SER A 128 -4.94 -18.90 -6.35
C SER A 128 -5.77 -20.16 -6.62
N ILE A 129 -6.63 -20.14 -7.63
CA ILE A 129 -7.47 -21.29 -8.02
C ILE A 129 -6.60 -22.43 -8.56
N HIS A 130 -5.64 -22.11 -9.44
CA HIS A 130 -4.77 -23.13 -10.03
C HIS A 130 -3.91 -23.81 -8.97
N HIS A 131 -3.35 -23.04 -8.03
CA HIS A 131 -2.58 -23.60 -6.93
C HIS A 131 -3.45 -24.50 -6.02
N HIS A 132 -4.70 -24.11 -5.74
CA HIS A 132 -5.63 -24.95 -4.98
C HIS A 132 -5.99 -26.25 -5.71
N GLN A 133 -6.19 -26.21 -7.03
CA GLN A 133 -6.49 -27.39 -7.83
C GLN A 133 -5.31 -28.37 -7.91
N VAL A 134 -4.08 -27.87 -8.05
CA VAL A 134 -2.87 -28.71 -8.09
C VAL A 134 -2.67 -29.46 -6.77
N LEU A 135 -2.92 -28.80 -5.63
CA LEU A 135 -2.81 -29.44 -4.31
C LEU A 135 -3.89 -30.51 -4.05
N HIS A 136 -5.07 -30.40 -4.66
CA HIS A 136 -6.16 -31.37 -4.50
C HIS A 136 -6.12 -32.54 -5.48
N ASN A 137 -5.34 -32.43 -6.56
CA ASN A 137 -5.19 -33.46 -7.59
C ASN A 137 -3.91 -34.32 -7.42
N LEU A 138 -3.18 -34.13 -6.31
CA LEU A 138 -2.05 -34.95 -5.86
C LEU A 138 -2.47 -35.77 -4.64
#